data_AF-D0LBJ2-F1
#
_entry.id   AF-D0LBJ2-F1
#
_cell.length_a   1.000
_cell.length_b   1.000
_cell.length_c   1.000
_cell.angle_alpha   90.00
_cell.angle_beta   90.00
_cell.angle_gamma   90.00
#
_symmetry.space_group_name_H-M   'P 1'
#
loop_
_entity.id
_entity.type
_entity.pdbx_description
1 polymer ?
#
loop_
_entity_poly.entity_id
_entity_poly.type
_entity_poly.pdbx_seq_one_letter_code
_entity_poly.pdbx_strand_id
1 'polypeptide(L)'
;MIEQLMPAGVATAEAFEDPPGIEPLPAERSLIERAVEKRRKEFTTARHCARQALGELGFEPVPILRGDRGAPVWPNGIVGSLTHCDGYRAAVVAYAMQVRSLGIDAEPHDTLPDGVLEHTSIPAERDVLATRSSDLHWDRLLFCAKEATYKAWFPITGRWLGFEDAHITFEQTGPASGTFVSRILIDPAASDGGAPLLELPGRWLIERDLITTTIALV
;
A
#
# COMPACT_ATOMS: atom_id res chain seq x y z
N MET A 1 -12.59 3.18 5.40
CA MET A 1 -12.35 3.07 3.95
C MET A 1 -11.61 1.78 3.64
N ILE A 2 -10.39 1.59 4.17
CA ILE A 2 -9.52 0.46 3.82
C ILE A 2 -10.14 -0.93 4.10
N GLU A 3 -10.95 -1.05 5.16
CA GLU A 3 -11.64 -2.29 5.54
C GLU A 3 -12.53 -2.84 4.40
N GLN A 4 -13.18 -1.95 3.63
CA GLN A 4 -14.06 -2.33 2.53
C GLN A 4 -13.31 -3.00 1.36
N LEU A 5 -11.99 -2.78 1.28
CA LEU A 5 -11.14 -3.26 0.21
C LEU A 5 -10.41 -4.56 0.57
N MET A 6 -10.53 -5.04 1.81
CA MET A 6 -9.80 -6.20 2.29
C MET A 6 -10.64 -7.47 2.33
N PRO A 7 -10.05 -8.65 2.05
CA PRO A 7 -10.72 -9.93 2.29
C PRO A 7 -10.84 -10.21 3.78
N ALA A 8 -11.71 -11.15 4.14
CA ALA A 8 -11.81 -11.65 5.50
C ALA A 8 -10.46 -12.20 6.01
N GLY A 9 -10.17 -11.97 7.29
CA GLY A 9 -8.90 -12.41 7.92
C GLY A 9 -7.77 -11.38 7.87
N VAL A 10 -7.99 -10.22 7.23
CA VAL A 10 -7.07 -9.07 7.30
C VAL A 10 -7.63 -8.04 8.28
N ALA A 11 -6.89 -7.78 9.35
CA ALA A 11 -7.19 -6.71 10.29
C ALA A 11 -6.73 -5.36 9.73
N THR A 12 -7.48 -4.30 10.01
CA THR A 12 -7.21 -2.98 9.43
C THR A 12 -7.41 -1.87 10.45
N ALA A 13 -6.66 -0.79 10.31
CA ALA A 13 -6.92 0.44 11.05
C ALA A 13 -6.50 1.64 10.21
N GLU A 14 -7.25 2.73 10.32
CA GLU A 14 -7.01 3.97 9.58
C GLU A 14 -7.27 5.20 10.46
N ALA A 15 -6.64 6.31 10.08
CA ALA A 15 -6.85 7.63 10.68
C ALA A 15 -6.80 8.72 9.59
N PHE A 16 -7.69 9.69 9.69
CA PHE A 16 -7.77 10.84 8.76
C PHE A 16 -7.04 12.09 9.30
N GLU A 17 -6.63 12.04 10.56
CA GLU A 17 -5.88 13.10 11.23
C GLU A 17 -4.77 12.45 12.07
N ASP A 18 -3.90 13.28 12.66
CA ASP A 18 -2.87 12.84 13.60
C ASP A 18 -3.37 13.06 15.05
N PRO A 19 -3.82 12.00 15.77
CA PRO A 19 -4.42 12.17 17.08
C PRO A 19 -3.42 12.70 18.12
N PRO A 20 -3.84 13.61 19.00
CA PRO A 20 -2.95 14.19 20.00
C PRO A 20 -2.53 13.14 21.04
N GLY A 21 -1.29 13.24 21.52
CA GLY A 21 -0.77 12.42 22.62
C GLY A 21 -0.33 11.01 22.22
N ILE A 22 -0.37 10.66 20.93
CA ILE A 22 0.25 9.43 20.44
C ILE A 22 1.75 9.68 20.30
N GLU A 23 2.53 8.82 20.96
CA GLU A 23 3.98 8.85 20.91
C GLU A 23 4.53 7.58 20.22
N PRO A 24 5.65 7.68 19.47
CA PRO A 24 6.36 6.51 18.99
C PRO A 24 6.87 5.66 20.17
N LEU A 25 6.89 4.34 19.99
CA LEU A 25 7.50 3.45 20.98
C LEU A 25 9.00 3.75 21.10
N PRO A 26 9.64 3.52 22.25
CA PRO A 26 11.04 3.89 22.47
C PRO A 26 12.01 3.42 21.38
N ALA A 27 11.83 2.19 20.89
CA ALA A 27 12.66 1.61 19.82
C ALA A 27 12.44 2.25 18.44
N GLU A 28 11.33 2.96 18.23
CA GLU A 28 10.98 3.62 16.96
C GLU A 28 11.52 5.06 16.90
N ARG A 29 11.88 5.67 18.03
CA ARG A 29 12.24 7.09 18.14
C ARG A 29 13.43 7.48 17.25
N SER A 30 14.45 6.62 17.17
CA SER A 30 15.65 6.87 16.36
C SER A 30 15.34 6.93 14.85
N LEU A 31 14.24 6.30 14.39
CA LEU A 31 13.84 6.29 12.99
C LEU A 31 13.30 7.64 12.50
N ILE A 32 12.95 8.54 13.42
CA ILE A 32 12.39 9.86 13.14
C ILE A 32 13.10 11.01 13.89
N GLU A 33 14.24 10.74 14.49
CA GLU A 33 14.98 11.72 15.31
C GLU A 33 15.29 13.00 14.52
N ARG A 34 15.69 12.85 13.24
CA ARG A 34 16.02 13.96 12.34
C ARG A 34 14.90 14.34 11.37
N ALA A 35 13.72 13.74 11.51
CA ALA A 35 12.61 13.97 10.61
C ALA A 35 11.90 15.30 10.93
N VAL A 36 11.43 15.99 9.90
CA VAL A 36 10.55 17.16 10.06
C VAL A 36 9.23 16.77 10.73
N GLU A 37 8.58 17.74 11.37
CA GLU A 37 7.38 17.49 12.19
C GLU A 37 6.27 16.73 11.46
N LYS A 38 5.97 17.13 10.21
CA LYS A 38 4.99 16.42 9.36
C LYS A 38 5.31 14.93 9.25
N ARG A 39 6.57 14.60 8.97
CA ARG A 39 7.04 13.22 8.83
C ARG A 39 7.01 12.44 10.15
N ARG A 40 7.27 13.11 11.28
CA ARG A 40 7.18 12.51 12.62
C ARG A 40 5.74 12.10 12.95
N LYS A 41 4.77 12.98 12.65
CA LYS A 41 3.34 12.72 12.85
C LYS A 41 2.84 11.57 11.99
N GLU A 42 3.06 11.64 10.67
CA GLU A 42 2.70 10.55 9.73
C GLU A 42 3.24 9.19 10.18
N PHE A 43 4.54 9.15 10.51
CA PHE A 43 5.20 7.93 10.96
C PHE A 43 4.58 7.36 12.23
N THR A 44 4.28 8.24 13.19
CA THR A 44 3.74 7.88 14.50
C THR A 44 2.31 7.38 14.40
N THR A 45 1.46 8.11 13.67
CA THR A 45 0.05 7.76 13.46
C THR A 45 -0.10 6.48 12.66
N ALA A 46 0.65 6.30 11.57
CA ALA A 46 0.58 5.05 10.78
C ALA A 46 0.99 3.81 11.61
N ARG A 47 1.98 3.95 12.51
CA ARG A 47 2.38 2.88 13.44
C ARG A 47 1.39 2.66 14.56
N HIS A 48 0.69 3.70 14.98
CA HIS A 48 -0.43 3.55 15.89
C HIS A 48 -1.55 2.73 15.24
N CYS A 49 -1.95 3.05 14.01
CA CYS A 49 -2.91 2.24 13.25
C CYS A 49 -2.45 0.79 13.17
N ALA A 50 -1.18 0.53 12.83
CA ALA A 50 -0.68 -0.84 12.76
C ALA A 50 -0.76 -1.59 14.10
N ARG A 51 -0.51 -0.92 15.22
CA ARG A 51 -0.69 -1.54 16.55
C ARG A 51 -2.15 -1.79 16.89
N GLN A 52 -3.09 -0.93 16.45
CA GLN A 52 -4.52 -1.19 16.58
C GLN A 52 -4.92 -2.44 15.79
N ALA A 53 -4.50 -2.53 14.52
CA ALA A 53 -4.79 -3.68 13.67
C ALA A 53 -4.12 -4.98 14.20
N LEU A 54 -2.90 -4.90 14.73
CA LEU A 54 -2.25 -6.01 15.42
C LEU A 54 -3.03 -6.46 16.67
N GLY A 55 -3.62 -5.51 17.40
CA GLY A 55 -4.46 -5.77 18.57
C GLY A 55 -5.71 -6.60 18.22
N GLU A 56 -6.30 -6.39 17.05
CA GLU A 56 -7.43 -7.22 16.55
C GLU A 56 -7.01 -8.67 16.31
N LEU A 57 -5.73 -8.90 16.00
CA LEU A 57 -5.15 -10.24 15.89
C LEU A 57 -4.68 -10.81 17.24
N GLY A 58 -4.84 -10.06 18.34
CA GLY A 58 -4.47 -10.49 19.70
C GLY A 58 -3.01 -10.23 20.09
N PHE A 59 -2.30 -9.33 19.38
CA PHE A 59 -0.94 -8.94 19.72
C PHE A 59 -0.93 -7.75 20.69
N GLU A 60 -0.05 -7.81 21.68
CA GLU A 60 0.31 -6.65 22.49
C GLU A 60 1.05 -5.60 21.64
N PRO A 61 1.03 -4.31 22.05
CA PRO A 61 1.77 -3.26 21.35
C PRO A 61 3.26 -3.55 21.23
N VAL A 62 3.75 -3.63 19.99
CA VAL A 62 5.16 -3.88 19.64
C VAL A 62 5.70 -2.83 18.67
N PRO A 63 7.01 -2.53 18.69
CA PRO A 63 7.62 -1.58 17.76
C PRO A 63 7.67 -2.14 16.34
N ILE A 64 7.37 -1.29 15.36
CA ILE A 64 7.41 -1.62 13.93
C ILE A 64 8.57 -0.85 13.30
N LEU A 65 9.72 -1.53 13.23
CA LEU A 65 10.97 -0.96 12.75
C LEU A 65 10.99 -0.86 11.20
N ARG A 66 12.08 -0.32 10.65
CA ARG A 66 12.36 -0.31 9.21
C ARG A 66 13.42 -1.36 8.90
N GLY A 67 13.10 -2.28 8.00
CA GLY A 67 14.01 -3.25 7.44
C GLY A 67 14.58 -2.78 6.10
N ASP A 68 14.94 -3.74 5.26
CA ASP A 68 15.53 -3.49 3.96
C ASP A 68 14.63 -2.63 3.08
N ARG A 69 15.25 -1.67 2.38
CA ARG A 69 14.56 -0.70 1.51
C ARG A 69 13.43 0.07 2.19
N GLY A 70 13.42 0.15 3.53
CA GLY A 70 12.42 0.87 4.30
C GLY A 70 11.13 0.09 4.56
N ALA A 71 11.07 -1.20 4.20
CA ALA A 71 9.93 -2.06 4.49
C ALA A 71 9.67 -2.16 6.00
N PRO A 72 8.41 -2.20 6.47
CA PRO A 72 8.12 -2.40 7.88
C PRO A 72 8.58 -3.78 8.37
N VAL A 73 9.15 -3.85 9.58
CA VAL A 73 9.46 -5.13 10.23
C VAL A 73 8.28 -5.54 11.09
N TRP A 74 7.59 -6.61 10.68
CA TRP A 74 6.42 -7.16 11.37
C TRP A 74 6.81 -8.18 12.44
N PRO A 75 5.95 -8.43 13.44
CA PRO A 75 6.11 -9.53 14.36
C PRO A 75 6.17 -10.89 13.63
N ASN A 76 6.80 -11.88 14.27
CA ASN A 76 6.90 -13.21 13.67
C ASN A 76 5.50 -13.78 13.39
N GLY A 77 5.32 -14.38 12.20
CA GLY A 77 4.04 -14.93 11.75
C GLY A 77 3.03 -13.89 11.26
N ILE A 78 3.43 -12.61 11.11
CA ILE A 78 2.57 -11.54 10.61
C ILE A 78 3.13 -10.96 9.31
N VAL A 79 2.21 -10.69 8.38
CA VAL A 79 2.46 -9.85 7.20
C VAL A 79 1.62 -8.58 7.30
N GLY A 80 2.02 -7.53 6.61
CA GLY A 80 1.29 -6.27 6.63
C GLY A 80 1.87 -5.22 5.68
N SER A 81 1.12 -4.13 5.53
CA SER A 81 1.54 -2.96 4.78
C SER A 81 1.08 -1.68 5.46
N LEU A 82 1.82 -0.61 5.24
CA LEU A 82 1.56 0.74 5.75
C LEU A 82 1.39 1.71 4.59
N THR A 83 0.52 2.70 4.76
CA THR A 83 0.46 3.87 3.88
C THR A 83 0.16 5.13 4.67
N HIS A 84 0.57 6.27 4.12
CA HIS A 84 0.15 7.59 4.58
C HIS A 84 0.29 8.59 3.43
N CYS A 85 -0.64 9.54 3.36
CA CYS A 85 -0.59 10.71 2.49
C CYS A 85 -1.23 11.89 3.21
N ASP A 86 -1.40 13.04 2.57
CA ASP A 86 -2.08 14.15 3.23
C ASP A 86 -3.54 13.79 3.54
N GLY A 87 -3.94 13.92 4.81
CA GLY A 87 -5.29 13.55 5.27
C GLY A 87 -5.54 12.06 5.51
N TYR A 88 -4.53 11.18 5.41
CA TYR A 88 -4.76 9.74 5.62
C TYR A 88 -3.53 8.98 6.13
N ARG A 89 -3.75 8.01 7.04
CA ARG A 89 -2.78 7.00 7.48
C ARG A 89 -3.52 5.69 7.64
N ALA A 90 -2.94 4.59 7.18
CA ALA A 90 -3.54 3.28 7.37
C ALA A 90 -2.51 2.17 7.50
N ALA A 91 -2.96 1.09 8.13
CA ALA A 91 -2.23 -0.15 8.26
C ALA A 91 -3.17 -1.32 8.05
N VAL A 92 -2.63 -2.36 7.42
CA VAL A 92 -3.28 -3.67 7.34
C VAL A 92 -2.30 -4.75 7.78
N VAL A 93 -2.81 -5.75 8.49
CA VAL A 93 -2.02 -6.89 8.96
C VAL A 93 -2.84 -8.17 8.91
N ALA A 94 -2.16 -9.30 8.73
CA ALA A 94 -2.77 -10.63 8.74
C ALA A 94 -1.78 -11.69 9.21
N TYR A 95 -2.31 -12.86 9.59
CA TYR A 95 -1.48 -14.03 9.85
C TYR A 95 -0.85 -14.53 8.55
N ALA A 96 0.47 -14.72 8.56
CA ALA A 96 1.26 -15.18 7.40
C ALA A 96 0.84 -16.58 6.89
N MET A 97 0.20 -17.38 7.75
CA MET A 97 -0.34 -18.69 7.39
C MET A 97 -1.63 -18.61 6.55
N GLN A 98 -2.30 -17.46 6.55
CA GLN A 98 -3.56 -17.21 5.83
C GLN A 98 -3.36 -16.25 4.67
N VAL A 99 -2.40 -15.32 4.78
CA VAL A 99 -2.13 -14.30 3.78
C VAL A 99 -0.64 -14.28 3.53
N ARG A 100 -0.24 -14.55 2.30
CA ARG A 100 1.15 -14.59 1.86
C ARG A 100 1.79 -13.20 1.85
N SER A 101 1.09 -12.19 1.33
CA SER A 101 1.60 -10.81 1.28
C SER A 101 0.48 -9.78 1.18
N LEU A 102 0.76 -8.57 1.67
CA LEU A 102 -0.14 -7.43 1.64
C LEU A 102 0.58 -6.21 1.04
N GLY A 103 -0.11 -5.47 0.18
CA GLY A 103 0.34 -4.18 -0.33
C GLY A 103 -0.81 -3.19 -0.30
N ILE A 104 -0.60 -2.05 0.35
CA ILE A 104 -1.58 -0.95 0.35
C ILE A 104 -0.90 0.35 0.00
N ASP A 105 -1.64 1.19 -0.71
CA ASP A 105 -1.23 2.54 -0.98
C ASP A 105 -2.42 3.50 -0.93
N ALA A 106 -2.12 4.77 -0.63
CA ALA A 106 -3.12 5.81 -0.55
C ALA A 106 -2.53 7.14 -1.00
N GLU A 107 -3.27 7.86 -1.84
CA GLU A 107 -2.85 9.11 -2.46
C GLU A 107 -4.03 10.10 -2.44
N PRO A 108 -3.80 11.43 -2.38
CA PRO A 108 -4.85 12.39 -2.66
C PRO A 108 -5.44 12.16 -4.06
N HIS A 109 -6.75 12.31 -4.21
CA HIS A 109 -7.41 12.24 -5.52
C HIS A 109 -7.20 13.55 -6.29
N ASP A 110 -5.95 13.78 -6.68
CA ASP A 110 -5.49 14.93 -7.44
C ASP A 110 -4.64 14.50 -8.64
N THR A 111 -4.49 15.39 -9.63
CA THR A 111 -3.62 15.15 -10.79
C THR A 111 -2.19 14.81 -10.38
N LEU A 112 -1.52 13.93 -11.12
CA LEU A 112 -0.06 13.80 -11.01
C LEU A 112 0.64 15.10 -11.43
N PRO A 113 1.79 15.43 -10.83
CA PRO A 113 2.63 16.51 -11.34
C PRO A 113 3.08 16.21 -12.78
N ASP A 114 3.31 17.27 -13.55
CA ASP A 114 3.77 17.18 -14.95
C ASP A 114 5.01 16.29 -15.07
N GLY A 115 4.98 15.37 -16.05
CA GLY A 115 6.09 14.46 -16.35
C GLY A 115 6.16 13.21 -15.47
N VAL A 116 5.42 13.15 -14.37
CA VAL A 116 5.45 11.98 -13.46
C VAL A 116 4.83 10.76 -14.14
N LEU A 117 3.69 10.92 -14.81
CA LEU A 117 3.00 9.82 -15.47
C LEU A 117 3.91 9.09 -16.46
N GLU A 118 4.71 9.80 -17.25
CA GLU A 118 5.63 9.23 -18.24
C GLU A 118 6.72 8.36 -17.59
N HIS A 119 7.10 8.66 -16.35
CA HIS A 119 8.14 7.93 -15.60
C HIS A 119 7.56 6.79 -14.77
N THR A 120 6.24 6.81 -14.50
CA THR A 120 5.57 5.84 -13.63
C THR A 120 4.58 4.94 -14.38
N SER A 121 4.59 4.97 -15.72
CA SER A 121 3.70 4.17 -16.57
C SER A 121 4.40 3.67 -17.84
N ILE A 122 3.84 2.63 -18.44
CA ILE A 122 4.22 2.18 -19.78
C ILE A 122 3.30 2.78 -20.86
N PRO A 123 3.72 2.83 -22.14
CA PRO A 123 2.88 3.39 -23.22
C PRO A 123 1.48 2.78 -23.30
N ALA A 124 1.36 1.46 -23.17
CA ALA A 124 0.08 0.77 -23.23
C ALA A 124 -0.92 1.22 -22.14
N GLU A 125 -0.41 1.55 -20.94
CA GLU A 125 -1.26 2.09 -19.87
C GLU A 125 -1.75 3.49 -20.23
N ARG A 126 -0.87 4.36 -20.72
CA ARG A 126 -1.23 5.72 -21.13
C ARG A 126 -2.24 5.74 -22.27
N ASP A 127 -2.09 4.85 -23.25
CA ASP A 127 -3.04 4.70 -24.36
C ASP A 127 -4.45 4.34 -23.84
N VAL A 128 -4.55 3.45 -22.84
CA VAL A 128 -5.82 3.11 -22.19
C VAL A 128 -6.34 4.28 -21.37
N LEU A 129 -5.49 4.93 -20.56
CA LEU A 129 -5.92 6.05 -19.73
C LEU A 129 -6.46 7.22 -20.56
N ALA A 130 -5.89 7.47 -21.74
CA ALA A 130 -6.37 8.49 -22.67
C ALA A 130 -7.80 8.25 -23.19
N THR A 131 -8.33 7.03 -23.06
CA THR A 131 -9.72 6.68 -23.43
C THR A 131 -10.70 6.77 -22.26
N ARG A 132 -10.21 6.94 -21.02
CA ARG A 132 -11.05 7.02 -19.83
C ARG A 132 -11.67 8.40 -19.69
N SER A 133 -12.81 8.47 -18.99
CA SER A 133 -13.41 9.73 -18.60
C SER A 133 -12.49 10.50 -17.65
N SER A 134 -12.56 11.84 -17.73
CA SER A 134 -11.77 12.75 -16.89
C SER A 134 -12.40 13.04 -15.52
N ASP A 135 -13.39 12.24 -15.12
CA ASP A 135 -14.08 12.34 -13.83
C ASP A 135 -13.21 11.84 -12.67
N LEU A 136 -12.26 10.95 -12.95
CA LEU A 136 -11.28 10.45 -12.00
C LEU A 136 -9.85 10.75 -12.48
N HIS A 137 -8.96 11.06 -11.55
CA HIS A 137 -7.52 11.10 -11.77
C HIS A 137 -6.94 9.68 -11.94
N TRP A 138 -7.17 9.08 -13.11
CA TRP A 138 -6.72 7.73 -13.46
C TRP A 138 -5.19 7.58 -13.48
N ASP A 139 -4.50 8.66 -13.80
CA ASP A 139 -3.06 8.81 -13.75
C ASP A 139 -2.54 8.57 -12.33
N ARG A 140 -3.13 9.26 -11.34
CA ARG A 140 -2.81 9.09 -9.92
C ARG A 140 -3.24 7.71 -9.40
N LEU A 141 -4.38 7.19 -9.85
CA LEU A 141 -4.83 5.85 -9.51
C LEU A 141 -3.85 4.77 -9.98
N LEU A 142 -3.33 4.91 -11.21
CA LEU A 142 -2.28 4.03 -11.74
C LEU A 142 -1.02 4.10 -10.86
N PHE A 143 -0.56 5.30 -10.51
CA PHE A 143 0.57 5.49 -9.61
C PHE A 143 0.37 4.78 -8.26
N CYS A 144 -0.76 5.03 -7.60
CA CYS A 144 -1.12 4.41 -6.33
C CYS A 144 -1.12 2.86 -6.43
N ALA A 145 -1.69 2.31 -7.50
CA ALA A 145 -1.72 0.86 -7.74
C ALA A 145 -0.31 0.26 -7.94
N LYS A 146 0.61 0.99 -8.58
CA LYS A 146 2.01 0.57 -8.73
C LYS A 146 2.73 0.51 -7.39
N GLU A 147 2.49 1.49 -6.51
CA GLU A 147 3.08 1.49 -5.17
C GLU A 147 2.54 0.35 -4.30
N ALA A 148 1.23 0.06 -4.36
CA ALA A 148 0.66 -1.11 -3.70
C ALA A 148 1.25 -2.42 -4.26
N THR A 149 1.50 -2.49 -5.57
CA THR A 149 2.15 -3.63 -6.24
C THR A 149 3.55 -3.86 -5.69
N TYR A 150 4.38 -2.80 -5.60
CA TYR A 150 5.72 -2.91 -5.03
C TYR A 150 5.69 -3.40 -3.57
N LYS A 151 4.78 -2.87 -2.76
CA LYS A 151 4.63 -3.23 -1.35
C LYS A 151 4.20 -4.69 -1.14
N ALA A 152 3.37 -5.24 -2.02
CA ALA A 152 3.02 -6.66 -2.00
C ALA A 152 4.15 -7.56 -2.55
N TRP A 153 4.92 -7.07 -3.51
CA TRP A 153 6.00 -7.79 -4.18
C TRP A 153 7.26 -7.95 -3.31
N PHE A 154 7.74 -6.83 -2.73
CA PHE A 154 9.06 -6.77 -2.11
C PHE A 154 9.26 -7.78 -0.96
N PRO A 155 8.29 -8.01 -0.04
CA PRO A 155 8.44 -8.99 1.04
C PRO A 155 8.64 -10.44 0.55
N ILE A 156 8.15 -10.77 -0.65
CA ILE A 156 8.21 -12.12 -1.22
C ILE A 156 9.47 -12.36 -2.03
N THR A 157 9.96 -11.33 -2.71
CA THR A 157 11.08 -11.46 -3.65
C THR A 157 12.39 -10.90 -3.11
N GLY A 158 12.33 -9.90 -2.24
CA GLY A 158 13.49 -9.10 -1.83
C GLY A 158 14.11 -8.29 -2.99
N ARG A 159 13.40 -8.16 -4.12
CA ARG A 159 13.93 -7.55 -5.36
C ARG A 159 13.22 -6.24 -5.68
N TRP A 160 13.96 -5.36 -6.34
CA TRP A 160 13.39 -4.14 -6.93
C TRP A 160 12.36 -4.51 -8.01
N LEU A 161 11.31 -3.70 -8.11
CA LEU A 161 10.30 -3.73 -9.18
C LEU A 161 10.06 -2.27 -9.60
N GLY A 162 10.53 -1.90 -10.79
CA GLY A 162 10.32 -0.59 -11.38
C GLY A 162 8.86 -0.38 -11.81
N PHE A 163 8.51 0.87 -12.11
CA PHE A 163 7.16 1.19 -12.58
C PHE A 163 6.86 0.57 -13.95
N GLU A 164 7.89 0.42 -14.78
CA GLU A 164 7.85 -0.21 -16.09
C GLU A 164 7.85 -1.75 -16.03
N ASP A 165 8.16 -2.34 -14.87
CA ASP A 165 8.27 -3.79 -14.69
C ASP A 165 6.92 -4.48 -14.41
N ALA A 166 5.83 -3.70 -14.35
CA ALA A 166 4.47 -4.19 -14.19
C ALA A 166 3.54 -3.50 -15.18
N HIS A 167 2.60 -4.23 -15.77
CA HIS A 167 1.49 -3.67 -16.56
C HIS A 167 0.20 -3.82 -15.76
N ILE A 168 -0.44 -2.70 -15.44
CA ILE A 168 -1.69 -2.65 -14.68
C ILE A 168 -2.88 -2.41 -15.62
N THR A 169 -3.88 -3.28 -15.51
CA THR A 169 -5.18 -3.10 -16.17
C THR A 169 -6.28 -2.91 -15.14
N PHE A 170 -7.19 -1.97 -15.38
CA PHE A 170 -8.29 -1.62 -14.47
C PHE A 170 -9.66 -2.07 -14.99
N GLU A 171 -10.48 -2.58 -14.09
CA GLU A 171 -11.92 -2.74 -14.28
C GLU A 171 -12.66 -1.83 -13.29
N GLN A 172 -13.61 -1.04 -13.80
CA GLN A 172 -14.41 -0.14 -12.97
C GLN A 172 -15.75 -0.80 -12.69
N THR A 173 -16.00 -1.13 -11.42
CA THR A 173 -17.20 -1.86 -11.00
C THR A 173 -18.23 -0.96 -10.32
N GLY A 174 -17.87 0.29 -10.00
CA GLY A 174 -18.74 1.32 -9.47
C GLY A 174 -18.29 2.73 -9.89
N PRO A 175 -19.01 3.79 -9.48
CA PRO A 175 -18.70 5.16 -9.89
C PRO A 175 -17.27 5.58 -9.53
N ALA A 176 -16.79 5.17 -8.34
CA ALA A 176 -15.50 5.54 -7.80
C ALA A 176 -14.78 4.32 -7.18
N SER A 177 -15.01 3.12 -7.74
CA SER A 177 -14.42 1.88 -7.24
C SER A 177 -14.27 0.82 -8.34
N GLY A 178 -13.38 -0.13 -8.09
CA GLY A 178 -13.11 -1.20 -9.04
C GLY A 178 -12.01 -2.16 -8.61
N THR A 179 -11.53 -2.90 -9.59
CA THR A 179 -10.41 -3.84 -9.45
C THR A 179 -9.29 -3.48 -10.41
N PHE A 180 -8.11 -4.03 -10.15
CA PHE A 180 -7.00 -3.98 -11.09
C PHE A 180 -6.21 -5.28 -11.02
N VAL A 181 -5.41 -5.53 -12.06
CA VAL A 181 -4.45 -6.64 -12.08
C VAL A 181 -3.11 -6.10 -12.49
N SER A 182 -2.09 -6.31 -11.66
CA SER A 182 -0.70 -5.99 -11.98
C SER A 182 -0.02 -7.23 -12.54
N ARG A 183 0.23 -7.26 -13.85
CA ARG A 183 1.00 -8.32 -14.51
C ARG A 183 2.48 -7.98 -14.46
N ILE A 184 3.30 -8.88 -13.90
CA ILE A 184 4.75 -8.70 -13.80
C ILE A 184 5.42 -9.01 -15.15
N LEU A 185 6.31 -8.11 -15.59
CA LEU A 185 6.99 -8.17 -16.90
C LEU A 185 8.45 -8.62 -16.80
N ILE A 186 8.97 -8.77 -15.59
CA ILE A 186 10.31 -9.29 -15.28
C ILE A 186 10.22 -10.69 -14.67
N ASP A 187 11.36 -11.28 -14.29
CA ASP A 187 11.40 -12.59 -13.63
C ASP A 187 10.49 -12.59 -12.38
N PRO A 188 9.41 -13.40 -12.38
CA PRO A 188 8.40 -13.44 -11.32
C PRO A 188 8.78 -14.37 -10.15
N ALA A 189 9.98 -14.96 -10.15
CA ALA A 189 10.39 -15.93 -9.14
C ALA A 189 10.29 -15.37 -7.71
N ALA A 190 9.69 -16.16 -6.82
CA ALA A 190 9.57 -15.84 -5.40
C ALA A 190 10.75 -16.42 -4.61
N SER A 191 11.18 -15.71 -3.56
CA SER A 191 12.30 -16.11 -2.70
C SER A 191 11.85 -16.93 -1.48
N ASP A 192 10.54 -17.00 -1.23
CA ASP A 192 9.90 -17.73 -0.13
C ASP A 192 9.64 -19.22 -0.44
N GLY A 193 10.04 -19.69 -1.64
CA GLY A 193 9.78 -21.06 -2.12
C GLY A 193 8.35 -21.31 -2.60
N GLY A 194 7.48 -20.28 -2.59
CA GLY A 194 6.12 -20.35 -3.10
C GLY A 194 6.04 -20.16 -4.62
N ALA A 195 4.81 -20.12 -5.14
CA ALA A 195 4.56 -19.89 -6.56
C ALA A 195 5.10 -18.52 -7.03
N PRO A 196 5.52 -18.39 -8.30
CA PRO A 196 5.94 -17.11 -8.86
C PRO A 196 4.80 -16.08 -8.84
N LEU A 197 5.15 -14.80 -8.70
CA LEU A 197 4.22 -13.67 -8.70
C LEU A 197 4.01 -13.18 -10.15
N LEU A 198 3.15 -13.87 -10.90
CA LEU A 198 2.86 -13.52 -12.30
C LEU A 198 1.87 -12.36 -12.42
N GLU A 199 0.78 -12.43 -11.66
CA GLU A 199 -0.28 -11.44 -11.63
C GLU A 199 -0.69 -11.19 -10.18
N LEU A 200 -0.82 -9.92 -9.81
CA LEU A 200 -1.25 -9.50 -8.48
C LEU A 200 -2.61 -8.81 -8.62
N PRO A 201 -3.72 -9.48 -8.29
CA PRO A 201 -5.04 -8.86 -8.30
C PRO A 201 -5.16 -7.89 -7.14
N GLY A 202 -5.78 -6.75 -7.42
CA GLY A 202 -6.00 -5.69 -6.45
C GLY A 202 -7.36 -5.02 -6.59
N ARG A 203 -7.67 -4.17 -5.61
CA ARG A 203 -8.91 -3.38 -5.55
C ARG A 203 -8.59 -1.92 -5.33
N TRP A 204 -9.49 -1.05 -5.77
CA TRP A 204 -9.34 0.38 -5.58
C TRP A 204 -10.67 1.04 -5.19
N LEU A 205 -10.57 2.08 -4.38
CA LEU A 205 -11.68 2.95 -3.95
C LEU A 205 -11.20 4.40 -3.97
N ILE A 206 -12.07 5.28 -4.42
CA ILE A 206 -11.91 6.72 -4.29
C ILE A 206 -13.08 7.23 -3.44
N GLU A 207 -12.76 7.73 -2.25
CA GLU A 207 -13.73 8.25 -1.30
C GLU A 207 -13.04 9.33 -0.45
N ARG A 208 -13.75 10.40 -0.05
CA ARG A 208 -13.18 11.53 0.71
C ARG A 208 -11.94 12.16 0.06
N ASP A 209 -11.98 12.32 -1.27
CA ASP A 209 -10.87 12.87 -2.07
C ASP A 209 -9.54 12.11 -1.87
N LEU A 210 -9.63 10.82 -1.55
CA LEU A 210 -8.48 9.92 -1.36
C LEU A 210 -8.64 8.70 -2.27
N ILE A 211 -7.58 8.38 -3.00
CA ILE A 211 -7.41 7.11 -3.68
C ILE A 211 -6.84 6.11 -2.67
N THR A 212 -7.41 4.92 -2.61
CA THR A 212 -6.86 3.79 -1.86
C THR A 212 -6.77 2.58 -2.77
N THR A 213 -5.61 1.92 -2.81
CA THR A 213 -5.40 0.68 -3.55
C THR A 213 -4.89 -0.43 -2.64
N THR A 214 -5.34 -1.67 -2.89
CA THR A 214 -5.02 -2.83 -2.07
C THR A 214 -4.69 -4.05 -2.92
N ILE A 215 -3.71 -4.83 -2.47
CA ILE A 215 -3.40 -6.18 -2.94
C ILE A 215 -3.32 -7.07 -1.69
N ALA A 216 -4.02 -8.21 -1.73
CA ALA A 216 -3.91 -9.26 -0.73
C ALA A 216 -3.69 -10.60 -1.44
N LEU A 217 -2.50 -11.17 -1.26
CA LEU A 217 -2.13 -12.47 -1.83
C LEU A 217 -2.38 -13.53 -0.75
N VAL A 218 -3.38 -14.39 -0.98
CA VAL A 218 -3.80 -15.47 -0.07
C VAL A 218 -3.10 -16.76 -0.46
#